data_AF-A0A455UDU5-F1
#
_entry.id   AF-A0A455UDU5-F1
#
_cell.length_a   1.000
_cell.length_b   1.000
_cell.length_c   1.000
_cell.angle_alpha   90.00
_cell.angle_beta   90.00
_cell.angle_gamma   90.00
#
_symmetry.space_group_name_H-M   'P 1'
#
loop_
_entity.id
_entity.type
_entity.pdbx_description
1 polymer ?
#
loop_
_entity_poly.entity_id
_entity_poly.type
_entity_poly.pdbx_seq_one_letter_code
_entity_poly.pdbx_strand_id
1 'polypeptide(L)'
;MTEHHISKRLMTLAYSGSILLMAGYSLWLYAMGDYSDLLIPAFMTLLLMSALLMHIGPGLKSCLPRIVLLCCTYLVVLSTFHYQEQVSPIWLGLPITAAFLLLPLWAALLINITAGPLWWLFSSVASAPPAFIVGYVAFTLLLALPRWEHARRRALLRATDPNDSDCNAYHIDTLKERLQSEFQRAAMLNQQLALLVLHLPQLDMAGEQFGHRAQTALLGRCAAK
;
A
#
# COMPACT_ATOMS: atom_id res chain seq x y z
N MET A 1 -30.90 -3.20 12.48
CA MET A 1 -29.52 -3.60 12.12
C MET A 1 -29.45 -4.75 11.11
N THR A 2 -30.48 -5.00 10.30
CA THR A 2 -30.56 -6.15 9.35
C THR A 2 -30.38 -5.77 7.88
N GLU A 3 -30.62 -4.51 7.50
CA GLU A 3 -30.59 -4.10 6.08
C GLU A 3 -29.21 -4.15 5.42
N HIS A 4 -28.14 -3.85 6.16
CA HIS A 4 -26.77 -3.87 5.60
C HIS A 4 -26.31 -5.28 5.18
N HIS A 5 -26.89 -6.34 5.74
CA HIS A 5 -26.46 -7.70 5.43
C HIS A 5 -27.08 -8.27 4.15
N ILE A 6 -28.31 -7.87 3.83
CA ILE A 6 -29.04 -8.33 2.64
C ILE A 6 -28.43 -7.68 1.39
N SER A 7 -28.16 -6.37 1.43
CA SER A 7 -27.49 -5.65 0.36
C SER A 7 -26.11 -6.26 0.03
N LYS A 8 -25.32 -6.59 1.06
CA LYS A 8 -24.02 -7.27 0.85
C LYS A 8 -24.18 -8.62 0.16
N ARG A 9 -25.10 -9.48 0.58
CA ARG A 9 -25.29 -10.80 -0.04
C ARG A 9 -25.73 -10.70 -1.49
N LEU A 10 -26.65 -9.78 -1.79
CA LEU A 10 -27.15 -9.57 -3.15
C LEU A 10 -26.06 -9.02 -4.07
N MET A 11 -25.22 -8.11 -3.57
CA MET A 11 -24.07 -7.57 -4.29
C MET A 11 -22.99 -8.64 -4.54
N THR A 12 -22.71 -9.51 -3.56
CA THR A 12 -21.80 -10.65 -3.74
C THR A 12 -22.33 -11.65 -4.79
N LEU A 13 -23.63 -11.93 -4.77
CA LEU A 13 -24.27 -12.80 -5.77
C LEU A 13 -24.24 -12.19 -7.18
N ALA A 14 -24.46 -10.89 -7.30
CA ALA A 14 -24.36 -10.18 -8.56
C ALA A 14 -22.93 -10.26 -9.13
N TYR A 15 -21.92 -9.97 -8.31
CA TYR A 15 -20.52 -10.08 -8.73
C TYR A 15 -20.13 -11.52 -9.09
N SER A 16 -20.52 -12.53 -8.30
CA SER A 16 -20.24 -13.93 -8.62
C SER A 16 -20.92 -14.38 -9.91
N GLY A 17 -22.16 -13.93 -10.14
CA GLY A 17 -22.90 -14.19 -11.37
C GLY A 17 -22.23 -13.57 -12.59
N SER A 18 -21.80 -12.30 -12.50
CA SER A 18 -21.07 -11.62 -13.58
C SER A 18 -19.73 -12.30 -13.89
N ILE A 19 -18.99 -12.75 -12.86
CA ILE A 19 -17.73 -13.51 -13.05
C ILE A 19 -18.01 -14.81 -13.81
N LEU A 20 -19.01 -15.59 -13.37
CA LEU A 20 -19.32 -16.89 -13.98
C LEU A 20 -19.74 -16.75 -15.44
N LEU A 21 -20.57 -15.75 -15.74
CA LEU A 21 -21.04 -15.46 -17.09
C LEU A 21 -19.87 -15.07 -18.00
N MET A 22 -18.99 -14.19 -17.52
CA MET A 22 -17.87 -13.67 -18.30
C MET A 22 -16.73 -14.70 -18.45
N ALA A 23 -16.56 -15.59 -17.48
CA ALA A 23 -15.64 -16.74 -17.56
C ALA A 23 -16.17 -17.80 -18.53
N GLY A 24 -17.48 -18.08 -18.51
CA GLY A 24 -18.13 -18.94 -19.49
C GLY A 24 -18.01 -18.40 -20.91
N TYR A 25 -18.16 -17.09 -21.08
CA TYR A 25 -17.98 -16.44 -22.38
C TYR A 25 -16.52 -16.52 -22.89
N SER A 26 -15.54 -16.33 -22.01
CA SER A 26 -14.12 -16.55 -22.34
C SER A 26 -13.84 -18.00 -22.74
N LEU A 27 -14.35 -18.96 -21.97
CA LEU A 27 -14.18 -20.40 -22.27
C LEU A 27 -14.82 -20.77 -23.62
N TRP A 28 -15.96 -20.17 -23.95
CA TRP A 28 -16.64 -20.35 -25.22
C TRP A 28 -15.83 -19.80 -26.39
N LEU A 29 -15.32 -18.57 -26.29
CA LEU A 29 -14.44 -17.98 -27.30
C LEU A 29 -13.17 -18.80 -27.51
N TYR A 30 -12.61 -19.35 -26.42
CA TYR A 30 -11.46 -20.26 -26.49
C TYR A 30 -11.81 -21.55 -27.24
N ALA A 31 -12.98 -22.14 -26.96
CA ALA A 31 -13.44 -23.35 -27.65
C ALA A 31 -13.75 -23.11 -29.14
N MET A 32 -14.19 -21.90 -29.50
CA MET A 32 -14.42 -21.49 -30.90
C MET A 32 -13.15 -21.10 -31.65
N GLY A 33 -11.99 -21.05 -30.99
CA GLY A 33 -10.72 -20.72 -31.62
C GLY A 33 -10.54 -19.25 -32.01
N ASP A 34 -11.42 -18.36 -31.52
CA ASP A 34 -11.35 -16.93 -31.78
C ASP A 34 -10.53 -16.23 -30.69
N TYR A 35 -9.20 -16.32 -30.84
CA TYR A 35 -8.24 -15.81 -29.87
C TYR A 35 -8.12 -14.27 -29.86
N SER A 36 -8.68 -13.60 -30.87
CA SER A 36 -8.72 -12.13 -31.02
C SER A 36 -9.46 -11.48 -29.85
N ASP A 37 -10.64 -12.02 -29.55
CA ASP A 37 -11.59 -11.40 -28.63
C ASP A 37 -11.56 -12.02 -27.23
N LEU A 38 -10.70 -13.03 -27.00
CA LEU A 38 -10.59 -13.74 -25.73
C LEU A 38 -10.14 -12.86 -24.55
N LEU A 39 -9.41 -11.79 -24.88
CA LEU A 39 -8.67 -10.98 -23.91
C LEU A 39 -9.56 -10.00 -23.13
N ILE A 40 -10.58 -9.44 -23.79
CA ILE A 40 -11.52 -8.49 -23.17
C ILE A 40 -12.38 -9.19 -22.09
N PRO A 41 -13.00 -10.36 -22.34
CA PRO A 41 -13.71 -11.14 -21.33
C PRO A 41 -12.79 -11.59 -20.19
N ALA A 42 -11.59 -12.05 -20.51
CA ALA A 42 -10.62 -12.49 -19.51
C ALA A 42 -10.23 -11.34 -18.56
N PHE A 43 -10.02 -10.13 -19.10
CA PHE A 43 -9.76 -8.95 -18.27
C PHE A 43 -10.96 -8.59 -17.36
N MET A 44 -12.17 -8.58 -17.93
CA MET A 44 -13.39 -8.28 -17.16
C MET A 44 -13.63 -9.28 -16.03
N THR A 45 -13.37 -10.58 -16.26
CA THR A 45 -13.49 -11.60 -15.20
C THR A 45 -12.54 -11.34 -14.04
N LEU A 46 -11.28 -11.01 -14.33
CA LEU A 46 -10.28 -10.76 -13.31
C LEU A 46 -10.54 -9.44 -12.55
N LEU A 47 -11.04 -8.40 -13.24
CA LEU A 47 -11.51 -7.17 -12.59
C LEU A 47 -12.68 -7.44 -11.64
N LEU A 48 -13.71 -8.14 -12.10
CA LEU A 48 -14.86 -8.51 -11.28
C LEU A 48 -14.45 -9.39 -10.09
N MET A 49 -13.48 -10.29 -10.27
CA MET A 49 -12.90 -11.09 -9.20
C MET A 49 -12.18 -10.23 -8.15
N SER A 50 -11.42 -9.22 -8.59
CA SER A 50 -10.73 -8.30 -7.67
C SER A 50 -11.71 -7.44 -6.86
N ALA A 51 -12.80 -6.97 -7.49
CA ALA A 51 -13.87 -6.23 -6.84
C ALA A 51 -14.62 -7.09 -5.83
N LEU A 52 -14.92 -8.35 -6.17
CA LEU A 52 -15.50 -9.34 -5.26
C LEU A 52 -14.59 -9.57 -4.05
N LEU A 53 -13.28 -9.73 -4.25
CA LEU A 53 -12.31 -9.93 -3.15
C LEU A 53 -12.24 -8.71 -2.22
N MET A 54 -12.28 -7.49 -2.77
CA MET A 54 -12.33 -6.26 -1.96
C MET A 54 -13.64 -6.15 -1.17
N HIS A 55 -14.76 -6.63 -1.73
CA HIS A 55 -16.06 -6.60 -1.07
C HIS A 55 -16.21 -7.67 0.03
N ILE A 56 -15.59 -8.85 -0.13
CA ILE A 56 -15.76 -9.99 0.77
C ILE A 56 -14.90 -9.91 2.05
N GLY A 57 -13.78 -9.20 2.06
CA GLY A 57 -12.82 -9.33 3.16
C GLY A 57 -12.12 -8.05 3.64
N PRO A 58 -12.44 -7.54 4.85
CA PRO A 58 -11.46 -6.82 5.66
C PRO A 58 -10.35 -7.74 6.23
N GLY A 59 -10.49 -9.08 6.09
CA GLY A 59 -9.58 -10.09 6.64
C GLY A 59 -8.70 -10.85 5.64
N LEU A 60 -9.01 -10.84 4.32
CA LEU A 60 -8.04 -11.31 3.32
C LEU A 60 -6.97 -10.22 3.22
N LYS A 61 -5.70 -10.60 3.40
CA LYS A 61 -4.56 -9.70 3.24
C LYS A 61 -4.76 -8.92 1.93
N SER A 62 -4.93 -7.60 2.04
CA SER A 62 -5.27 -6.63 0.98
C SER A 62 -4.35 -6.69 -0.26
N CYS A 63 -3.30 -7.52 -0.20
CA CYS A 63 -2.36 -7.86 -1.26
C CYS A 63 -2.99 -8.63 -2.43
N LEU A 64 -3.85 -9.63 -2.17
CA LEU A 64 -4.42 -10.48 -3.24
C LEU A 64 -5.23 -9.71 -4.30
N PRO A 65 -6.24 -8.89 -3.94
CA PRO A 65 -6.98 -8.13 -4.95
C PRO A 65 -6.08 -7.10 -5.65
N ARG A 66 -5.09 -6.52 -4.94
CA ARG A 66 -4.09 -5.60 -5.51
C ARG A 66 -3.26 -6.27 -6.60
N ILE A 67 -2.77 -7.49 -6.36
CA ILE A 67 -1.96 -8.26 -7.32
C ILE A 67 -2.80 -8.68 -8.51
N VAL A 68 -4.04 -9.16 -8.28
CA VAL A 68 -4.94 -9.54 -9.37
C VAL A 68 -5.19 -8.33 -10.26
N LEU A 69 -5.58 -7.19 -9.70
CA LEU A 69 -5.86 -5.98 -10.47
C LEU A 69 -4.62 -5.45 -11.21
N LEU A 70 -3.43 -5.55 -10.61
CA LEU A 70 -2.17 -5.24 -11.29
C LEU A 70 -1.92 -6.19 -12.47
N CYS A 71 -2.08 -7.50 -12.28
CA CYS A 71 -1.91 -8.48 -13.35
C CYS A 71 -2.87 -8.19 -14.51
N CYS A 72 -4.11 -7.81 -14.21
CA CYS A 72 -5.10 -7.39 -15.21
C CYS A 72 -4.61 -6.20 -16.04
N THR A 73 -4.15 -5.14 -15.38
CA THR A 73 -3.74 -3.91 -16.09
C THR A 73 -2.52 -4.18 -16.97
N TYR A 74 -1.57 -4.99 -16.51
CA TYR A 74 -0.44 -5.42 -17.34
C TYR A 74 -0.86 -6.27 -18.53
N LEU A 75 -1.77 -7.23 -18.34
CA LEU A 75 -2.26 -8.10 -19.42
C LEU A 75 -3.01 -7.31 -20.51
N VAL A 76 -3.82 -6.32 -20.14
CA VAL A 76 -4.51 -5.46 -21.12
C VAL A 76 -3.52 -4.64 -21.93
N VAL A 77 -2.53 -4.05 -21.27
CA VAL A 77 -1.52 -3.26 -21.98
C VAL A 77 -0.69 -4.17 -22.91
N LEU A 78 -0.34 -5.38 -22.45
CA LEU A 78 0.33 -6.37 -23.29
C LEU A 78 -0.48 -6.72 -24.54
N SER A 79 -1.79 -6.89 -24.39
CA SER A 79 -2.68 -7.19 -25.51
C SER A 79 -2.80 -6.07 -26.52
N THR A 80 -2.90 -4.82 -26.07
CA THR A 80 -3.01 -3.67 -26.98
C THR A 80 -1.73 -3.49 -27.79
N PHE A 81 -0.56 -3.73 -27.18
CA PHE A 81 0.72 -3.73 -27.90
C PHE A 81 0.89 -4.90 -28.87
N HIS A 82 0.21 -6.03 -28.66
CA HIS A 82 0.30 -7.18 -29.57
C HIS A 82 -0.58 -7.01 -30.82
N TYR A 83 -1.79 -6.46 -30.67
CA TYR A 83 -2.76 -6.35 -31.75
C TYR A 83 -2.70 -5.03 -32.53
N GLN A 84 -2.17 -3.95 -31.95
CA GLN A 84 -2.10 -2.64 -32.60
C GLN A 84 -0.64 -2.22 -32.85
N GLU A 85 -0.30 -1.95 -34.11
CA GLU A 85 1.04 -1.49 -34.49
C GLU A 85 1.33 -0.04 -34.08
N GLN A 86 0.29 0.78 -33.88
CA GLN A 86 0.40 2.19 -33.47
C GLN A 86 -0.32 2.43 -32.14
N VAL A 87 0.34 2.14 -31.03
CA VAL A 87 -0.23 2.36 -29.68
C VAL A 87 0.20 3.71 -29.14
N SER A 88 -0.77 4.49 -28.65
CA SER A 88 -0.52 5.78 -28.00
C SER A 88 0.31 5.61 -26.72
N PRO A 89 1.28 6.52 -26.42
CA PRO A 89 2.08 6.50 -25.19
C PRO A 89 1.26 6.49 -23.89
N ILE A 90 0.00 6.93 -23.95
CA ILE A 90 -0.90 6.96 -22.79
C ILE A 90 -1.11 5.56 -22.20
N TRP A 91 -1.09 4.51 -23.02
CA TRP A 91 -1.26 3.13 -22.57
C TRP A 91 -0.09 2.62 -21.71
N LEU A 92 1.13 3.13 -21.92
CA LEU A 92 2.28 2.83 -21.07
C LEU A 92 2.19 3.51 -19.69
N GLY A 93 1.45 4.62 -19.57
CA GLY A 93 1.22 5.31 -18.30
C GLY A 93 0.28 4.55 -17.35
N LEU A 94 -0.66 3.78 -17.91
CA LEU A 94 -1.66 3.02 -17.15
C LEU A 94 -1.06 1.95 -16.20
N PRO A 95 -0.15 1.05 -16.64
CA PRO A 95 0.45 0.07 -15.75
C PRO A 95 1.37 0.72 -14.71
N ILE A 96 2.04 1.83 -15.06
CA ILE A 96 2.91 2.58 -14.14
C ILE A 96 2.08 3.19 -13.00
N THR A 97 1.02 3.92 -13.34
CA THR A 97 0.10 4.50 -12.34
C THR A 97 -0.53 3.43 -11.47
N ALA A 98 -1.01 2.34 -12.08
CA ALA A 98 -1.58 1.20 -11.38
C ALA A 98 -0.57 0.61 -10.39
N ALA A 99 0.69 0.39 -10.78
CA ALA A 99 1.73 -0.11 -9.89
C ALA A 99 1.97 0.80 -8.68
N PHE A 100 2.07 2.12 -8.87
CA PHE A 100 2.26 3.05 -7.76
C PHE A 100 1.04 3.16 -6.84
N LEU A 101 -0.18 2.96 -7.35
CA LEU A 101 -1.40 2.96 -6.56
C LEU A 101 -1.61 1.64 -5.81
N LEU A 102 -1.20 0.53 -6.42
CA LEU A 102 -1.49 -0.84 -6.01
C LEU A 102 -0.30 -1.56 -5.34
N LEU A 103 0.88 -0.97 -5.27
CA LEU A 103 2.00 -1.57 -4.54
C LEU A 103 2.65 -0.60 -3.54
N PRO A 104 3.45 -1.11 -2.58
CA PRO A 104 4.39 -0.28 -1.85
C PRO A 104 5.45 0.29 -2.81
N LEU A 105 6.01 1.45 -2.48
CA LEU A 105 6.91 2.21 -3.37
C LEU A 105 8.05 1.35 -3.95
N TRP A 106 8.73 0.57 -3.12
CA TRP A 106 9.83 -0.28 -3.56
C TRP A 106 9.41 -1.37 -4.54
N ALA A 107 8.27 -2.03 -4.29
CA ALA A 107 7.78 -3.07 -5.19
C ALA A 107 7.27 -2.46 -6.50
N ALA A 108 6.63 -1.30 -6.46
CA ALA A 108 6.22 -0.56 -7.66
C ALA A 108 7.44 -0.13 -8.50
N LEU A 109 8.51 0.36 -7.86
CA LEU A 109 9.76 0.71 -8.54
C LEU A 109 10.42 -0.51 -9.17
N LEU A 110 10.58 -1.60 -8.42
CA LEU A 110 11.18 -2.84 -8.95
C LEU A 110 10.42 -3.34 -10.17
N ILE A 111 9.09 -3.45 -10.08
CA ILE A 111 8.26 -3.91 -11.19
C ILE A 111 8.37 -3.00 -12.41
N ASN A 112 8.37 -1.68 -12.23
CA ASN A 112 8.53 -0.76 -13.36
C ASN A 112 9.94 -0.81 -13.96
N ILE A 113 10.99 -0.94 -13.15
CA ILE A 113 12.37 -1.08 -13.61
C ILE A 113 12.58 -2.38 -14.37
N THR A 114 11.97 -3.49 -13.92
CA THR A 114 12.06 -4.78 -14.63
C THR A 114 11.17 -4.85 -15.86
N ALA A 115 9.98 -4.23 -15.80
CA ALA A 115 9.04 -4.23 -16.92
C ALA A 115 9.46 -3.25 -18.02
N GLY A 116 10.10 -2.13 -17.69
CA GLY A 116 10.64 -1.15 -18.65
C GLY A 116 11.40 -1.76 -19.83
N PRO A 117 12.48 -2.54 -19.60
CA PRO A 117 13.23 -3.20 -20.67
C PRO A 117 12.42 -4.34 -21.32
N LEU A 118 11.51 -4.98 -20.58
CA LEU A 118 10.63 -6.01 -21.12
C LEU A 118 9.69 -5.44 -22.21
N TRP A 119 9.19 -4.21 -22.02
CA TRP A 119 8.39 -3.52 -23.03
C TRP A 119 9.17 -3.25 -24.31
N TRP A 120 10.50 -3.14 -24.23
CA TRP A 120 11.35 -2.88 -25.38
C TRP A 120 11.55 -4.10 -26.29
N LEU A 121 11.16 -5.30 -25.84
CA LEU A 121 11.16 -6.51 -26.66
C LEU A 121 10.04 -6.49 -27.72
N PHE A 122 9.05 -5.60 -27.59
CA PHE A 122 7.97 -5.44 -28.58
C PHE A 122 8.42 -4.49 -29.69
N SER A 123 8.28 -4.91 -30.96
CA SER A 123 8.76 -4.13 -32.12
C SER A 123 8.14 -2.73 -32.20
N SER A 124 6.88 -2.59 -31.78
CA SER A 124 6.13 -1.33 -31.71
C SER A 124 6.76 -0.31 -30.75
N VAL A 125 7.42 -0.77 -29.68
CA VAL A 125 8.12 0.08 -28.71
C VAL A 125 9.60 0.25 -29.08
N ALA A 126 10.22 -0.75 -29.71
CA ALA A 126 11.61 -0.67 -30.18
C ALA A 126 11.83 0.40 -31.26
N SER A 127 10.83 0.63 -32.12
CA SER A 127 10.86 1.70 -33.12
C SER A 127 10.49 3.08 -32.58
N ALA A 128 10.17 3.20 -31.27
CA ALA A 128 9.68 4.45 -30.71
C ALA A 128 10.80 5.51 -30.59
N PRO A 129 10.46 6.81 -30.74
CA PRO A 129 11.43 7.90 -30.57
C PRO A 129 12.07 7.90 -29.16
N PRO A 130 13.33 8.36 -29.03
CA PRO A 130 14.02 8.41 -27.73
C PRO A 130 13.32 9.28 -26.68
N ALA A 131 12.45 10.21 -27.11
CA ALA A 131 11.59 11.00 -26.22
C ALA A 131 10.65 10.14 -25.35
N PHE A 132 10.27 8.93 -25.82
CA PHE A 132 9.42 8.02 -25.06
C PHE A 132 10.11 7.48 -23.81
N ILE A 133 11.41 7.22 -23.89
CA ILE A 133 12.23 6.75 -22.76
C ILE A 133 12.27 7.84 -21.69
N VAL A 134 12.51 9.09 -22.11
CA VAL A 134 12.53 10.25 -21.21
C VAL A 134 11.16 10.46 -20.56
N GLY A 135 10.08 10.32 -21.33
CA GLY A 135 8.70 10.38 -20.80
C GLY A 135 8.41 9.29 -19.77
N TYR A 136 8.82 8.05 -20.03
CA TYR A 136 8.66 6.93 -19.10
C TYR A 136 9.44 7.15 -17.79
N VAL A 137 10.69 7.60 -17.89
CA VAL A 137 11.55 7.90 -16.73
C VAL A 137 11.00 9.10 -15.95
N ALA A 138 10.59 10.17 -16.62
CA ALA A 138 10.01 11.35 -15.97
C ALA A 138 8.71 10.99 -15.24
N PHE A 139 7.85 10.19 -15.86
CA PHE A 139 6.56 9.80 -15.28
C PHE A 139 6.72 8.87 -14.07
N THR A 140 7.64 7.90 -14.15
CA THR A 140 7.97 7.03 -13.01
C THR A 140 8.57 7.82 -11.84
N LEU A 141 9.46 8.78 -12.11
CA LEU A 141 10.00 9.69 -11.09
C LEU A 141 8.93 10.58 -10.47
N LEU A 142 8.05 11.18 -11.29
CA LEU A 142 6.95 12.03 -10.83
C LEU A 142 5.99 11.28 -9.90
N LEU A 143 5.69 10.01 -10.19
CA LEU A 143 4.83 9.18 -9.33
C LEU A 143 5.53 8.68 -8.06
N ALA A 144 6.86 8.52 -8.10
CA ALA A 144 7.64 8.14 -6.93
C ALA A 144 7.81 9.30 -5.93
N LEU A 145 7.89 10.55 -6.43
CA LEU A 145 8.20 11.74 -5.63
C LEU A 145 7.31 11.94 -4.39
N PRO A 146 5.96 11.93 -4.50
CA PRO A 146 5.08 12.22 -3.37
C PRO A 146 5.24 11.21 -2.23
N ARG A 147 5.37 9.94 -2.59
CA ARG A 147 5.54 8.85 -1.62
C ARG A 147 6.91 8.90 -0.97
N TRP A 148 7.95 9.30 -1.71
CA TRP A 148 9.28 9.49 -1.16
C TRP A 148 9.34 10.67 -0.20
N GLU A 149 8.72 11.80 -0.54
CA GLU A 149 8.60 12.94 0.37
C GLU A 149 7.85 12.57 1.65
N HIS A 150 6.76 11.83 1.56
CA HIS A 150 6.03 11.37 2.74
C HIS A 150 6.85 10.41 3.60
N ALA A 151 7.73 9.59 3.02
CA ALA A 151 8.65 8.76 3.77
C ALA A 151 9.73 9.61 4.46
N ARG A 152 10.31 10.58 3.75
CA ARG A 152 11.30 11.52 4.29
C ARG A 152 10.71 12.37 5.42
N ARG A 153 9.52 12.94 5.25
CA ARG A 153 8.84 13.72 6.29
C ARG A 153 8.55 12.87 7.51
N ARG A 154 8.12 11.61 7.35
CA ARG A 154 7.92 10.70 8.48
C ARG A 154 9.22 10.33 9.18
N ALA A 155 10.31 10.15 8.45
CA ALA A 155 11.62 9.92 9.05
C ALA A 155 12.11 11.14 9.83
N LEU A 156 11.93 12.35 9.29
CA LEU A 156 12.24 13.61 9.97
C LEU A 156 11.37 13.79 11.22
N LEU A 157 10.06 13.59 11.10
CA LEU A 157 9.15 13.70 12.24
C LEU A 157 9.52 12.72 13.35
N ARG A 158 9.84 11.47 13.02
CA ARG A 158 10.32 10.50 14.02
C ARG A 158 11.66 10.87 14.64
N ALA A 159 12.56 11.50 13.88
CA ALA A 159 13.85 11.94 14.41
C ALA A 159 13.74 13.18 15.31
N THR A 160 12.68 13.98 15.13
CA THR A 160 12.40 15.18 15.94
C THR A 160 11.33 14.94 17.01
N ASP A 161 10.74 13.74 17.06
CA ASP A 161 9.73 13.40 18.07
C ASP A 161 10.42 13.21 19.43
N PRO A 162 10.14 14.04 20.45
CA PRO A 162 10.74 13.91 21.78
C PRO A 162 10.17 12.74 22.58
N ASN A 163 9.16 12.09 22.03
CA ASN A 163 8.35 11.05 22.64
C ASN A 163 8.91 9.66 22.32
N ASP A 164 8.68 8.71 23.22
CA ASP A 164 9.08 7.32 23.06
C ASP A 164 8.26 6.63 21.95
N SER A 165 8.84 5.63 21.27
CA SER A 165 8.16 4.91 20.18
C SER A 165 7.01 4.04 20.68
N ASP A 166 7.09 3.60 21.93
CA ASP A 166 6.18 2.63 22.52
C ASP A 166 5.10 3.29 23.39
N CYS A 167 5.31 4.55 23.79
CA CYS A 167 4.45 5.25 24.71
C CYS A 167 4.44 6.77 24.45
N ASN A 168 3.33 7.43 24.77
CA ASN A 168 3.21 8.89 24.66
C ASN A 168 3.97 9.64 25.79
N ALA A 169 5.09 9.09 26.25
CA ALA A 169 5.95 9.63 27.30
C ALA A 169 7.28 10.10 26.70
N TYR A 170 7.90 11.11 27.32
CA TYR A 170 9.20 11.61 26.88
C TYR A 170 10.27 10.52 26.87
N HIS A 171 11.07 10.49 25.79
CA HIS A 171 12.24 9.62 25.70
C HIS A 171 13.24 9.95 26.83
N ILE A 172 14.06 8.97 27.25
CA ILE A 172 14.98 9.13 28.39
C ILE A 172 15.95 10.31 28.25
N ASP A 173 16.40 10.58 27.02
CA ASP A 173 17.34 11.66 26.72
C ASP A 173 16.68 13.04 26.86
N THR A 174 15.44 13.20 26.37
CA THR A 174 14.69 14.45 26.49
C THR A 174 14.25 14.70 27.93
N LEU A 175 13.92 13.63 28.68
CA LEU A 175 13.65 13.70 30.11
C LEU A 175 14.86 14.20 30.90
N LYS A 176 16.06 13.67 30.61
CA LYS A 176 17.30 14.04 31.31
C LYS A 176 17.68 15.51 31.07
N GLU A 177 17.59 15.97 29.82
CA GLU A 177 17.86 17.36 29.45
C GLU A 177 16.87 18.32 30.14
N ARG A 178 15.58 17.95 30.15
CA ARG A 178 14.55 18.75 30.81
C ARG A 178 14.70 18.76 32.33
N LEU A 179 15.08 17.63 32.93
CA LEU A 179 15.37 17.56 34.37
C LEU A 179 16.53 18.49 34.74
N GLN A 180 17.60 18.50 33.95
CA GLN A 180 18.75 19.38 34.19
C GLN A 180 18.37 20.86 34.11
N SER A 181 17.56 21.24 33.11
CA SER A 181 17.10 22.63 32.97
C SER A 181 16.14 23.05 34.09
N GLU A 182 15.22 22.18 34.53
CA GLU A 182 14.33 22.46 35.65
C GLU A 182 15.07 22.49 36.99
N PHE A 183 16.10 21.64 37.18
CA PHE A 183 16.97 21.71 38.35
C PHE A 183 17.73 23.04 38.42
N GLN A 184 18.30 23.51 37.29
CA GLN A 184 18.97 24.80 37.23
C GLN A 184 18.00 25.96 37.50
N ARG A 185 16.77 25.90 36.98
CA ARG A 185 15.73 26.90 37.26
C ARG A 185 15.31 26.92 38.72
N ALA A 186 15.03 25.75 39.31
CA ALA A 186 14.65 25.63 40.70
C ALA A 186 15.77 26.15 41.64
N ALA A 187 17.03 25.90 41.29
CA ALA A 187 18.18 26.45 42.01
C ALA A 187 18.26 27.98 41.94
N MET A 188 17.99 28.59 40.77
CA MET A 188 17.93 30.06 40.65
C MET A 188 16.73 30.68 41.37
N LEU A 189 15.59 29.99 41.39
CA LEU A 189 14.34 30.45 42.02
C LEU A 189 14.25 30.09 43.51
N ASN A 190 15.27 29.40 44.06
CA ASN A 190 15.30 28.86 45.42
C ASN A 190 14.04 28.05 45.78
N GLN A 191 13.52 27.28 44.81
CA GLN A 191 12.35 26.42 44.94
C GLN A 191 12.75 24.95 45.08
N GLN A 192 11.95 24.17 45.79
CA GLN A 192 12.19 22.73 45.95
C GLN A 192 11.63 21.96 44.75
N LEU A 193 12.47 21.15 44.11
CA LEU A 193 12.08 20.23 43.04
C LEU A 193 11.80 18.85 43.65
N ALA A 194 10.62 18.28 43.36
CA ALA A 194 10.29 16.91 43.74
C ALA A 194 10.33 16.00 42.50
N LEU A 195 11.06 14.88 42.59
CA LEU A 195 11.14 13.85 41.55
C LEU A 195 10.43 12.59 42.05
N LEU A 196 9.50 12.06 41.26
CA LEU A 196 8.88 10.76 41.51
C LEU A 196 9.29 9.77 40.43
N VAL A 197 9.94 8.69 40.84
CA VAL A 197 10.32 7.58 39.96
C VAL A 197 9.36 6.42 40.23
N LEU A 198 8.50 6.09 39.26
CA LEU A 198 7.65 4.91 39.31
C LEU A 198 8.30 3.78 38.50
N HIS A 199 8.54 2.65 39.17
CA HIS A 199 8.89 1.39 38.52
C HIS A 199 7.66 0.48 38.51
N LEU A 200 7.27 -0.04 37.34
CA LEU A 200 6.07 -0.88 37.15
C LEU A 200 6.46 -2.34 36.89
N PRO A 201 6.70 -3.16 37.94
CA PRO A 201 7.14 -4.55 37.77
C PRO A 201 6.07 -5.44 37.11
N GLN A 202 4.79 -5.08 37.24
CA GLN A 202 3.68 -5.81 36.60
C GLN A 202 3.68 -5.68 35.07
N LEU A 203 4.36 -4.67 34.53
CA LEU A 203 4.46 -4.48 33.09
C LEU A 203 5.40 -5.53 32.46
N ASP A 204 6.51 -5.82 33.13
CA ASP A 204 7.49 -6.81 32.67
C ASP A 204 6.88 -8.21 32.65
N MET A 205 6.14 -8.56 33.71
CA MET A 205 5.40 -9.82 33.79
C MET A 205 4.31 -9.92 32.71
N ALA A 206 3.65 -8.80 32.37
CA ALA A 206 2.62 -8.79 31.34
C ALA A 206 3.19 -9.00 29.93
N GLY A 207 4.40 -8.51 29.66
CA GLY A 207 5.12 -8.76 28.42
C GLY A 207 5.44 -10.24 28.23
N GLU A 208 5.92 -10.91 29.29
CA GLU A 208 6.26 -12.34 29.25
C GLU A 208 5.03 -13.26 29.19
N GLN A 209 3.95 -12.93 29.92
CA GLN A 209 2.79 -13.82 30.04
C GLN A 209 1.71 -13.60 28.98
N PHE A 210 1.50 -12.36 28.54
CA PHE A 210 0.39 -11.99 27.64
C PHE A 210 0.86 -11.43 26.29
N GLY A 211 2.18 -11.33 26.11
CA GLY A 211 2.81 -10.85 24.89
C GLY A 211 2.78 -9.33 24.73
N HIS A 212 3.53 -8.86 23.74
CA HIS A 212 3.85 -7.45 23.54
C HIS A 212 2.63 -6.52 23.31
N ARG A 213 1.50 -7.06 22.82
CA ARG A 213 0.25 -6.28 22.65
C ARG A 213 -0.43 -5.95 23.98
N ALA A 214 -0.37 -6.83 24.97
CA ALA A 214 -0.94 -6.58 26.29
C ALA A 214 -0.10 -5.58 27.07
N GLN A 215 1.23 -5.68 26.94
CA GLN A 215 2.19 -4.76 27.52
C GLN A 215 1.98 -3.31 27.01
N THR A 216 1.89 -3.11 25.69
CA THR A 216 1.66 -1.78 25.09
C THR A 216 0.28 -1.21 25.46
N ALA A 217 -0.75 -2.05 25.60
CA ALA A 217 -2.07 -1.62 26.06
C ALA A 217 -2.06 -1.14 27.53
N LEU A 218 -1.28 -1.80 28.40
CA LEU A 218 -1.09 -1.39 29.80
C LEU A 218 -0.29 -0.09 29.88
N LEU A 219 0.81 0.03 29.12
CA LEU A 219 1.60 1.26 28.99
C LEU A 219 0.74 2.45 28.54
N GLY A 220 -0.08 2.26 27.51
CA GLY A 220 -0.98 3.30 27.00
C GLY A 220 -2.00 3.76 28.05
N ARG A 221 -2.46 2.88 28.94
CA ARG A 221 -3.36 3.27 30.04
C ARG A 221 -2.65 3.99 31.19
N CYS A 222 -1.39 3.65 31.46
CA CYS A 222 -0.61 4.29 32.52
C CYS A 222 -0.12 5.69 32.12
N ALA A 223 0.19 5.92 30.84
CA ALA A 223 0.71 7.21 30.36
C ALA A 223 -0.35 8.21 29.88
N ALA A 224 -1.61 7.79 29.71
CA ALA A 224 -2.69 8.65 29.21
C ALA A 224 -3.33 9.57 30.27
N LYS A 225 -2.54 10.13 31.20
CA LYS A 225 -3.05 11.00 32.25
C LYS A 225 -2.38 12.37 32.26
#